data_AF-A0AA96LA34-F1
#
_entry.id   AF-A0AA96LA34-F1
#
_cell.length_a   1.000
_cell.length_b   1.000
_cell.length_c   1.000
_cell.angle_alpha   90.00
_cell.angle_beta   90.00
_cell.angle_gamma   90.00
#
_symmetry.space_group_name_H-M   'P 1'
#
loop_
_entity.id
_entity.type
_entity.pdbx_description
1 polymer ?
#
loop_
_entity_poly.entity_id
_entity_poly.type
_entity_poly.pdbx_seq_one_letter_code
_entity_poly.pdbx_strand_id
1 'polypeptide(L)'
;MLNGRKGYDLAGLELYDGDKESKGKGGKRMIGKTIWLIPDGYLPARSTGEQISHEAVCVLNLGEEDAAIRLTFYFEDREPMDRFRSFCGARRTHHIRLDRLTDDEGNPVPVGVPYAIQVESSVPVVVQHSRLDTSQEALALFTTMAYSPE
;
A
#
# COMPACT_ATOMS: atom_id res chain seq x y z
N MET A 1 -24.43 -2.29 4.69
CA MET A 1 -24.03 -2.37 6.11
C MET A 1 -23.14 -3.59 6.29
N LEU A 2 -21.84 -3.39 6.47
CA LEU A 2 -20.92 -4.40 7.00
C LEU A 2 -20.16 -3.72 8.14
N ASN A 3 -20.84 -3.63 9.29
CA ASN A 3 -20.23 -3.24 10.55
C ASN A 3 -19.51 -4.47 11.11
N GLY A 4 -18.19 -4.41 11.14
CA GLY A 4 -17.34 -5.46 11.67
C GLY A 4 -15.87 -5.08 11.64
N ARG A 5 -15.54 -3.84 12.05
CA ARG A 5 -14.15 -3.43 12.25
C ARG A 5 -13.64 -4.14 13.52
N LYS A 6 -12.89 -5.23 13.36
CA LYS A 6 -11.90 -5.60 14.38
C LYS A 6 -10.83 -4.51 14.33
N GLY A 7 -10.71 -3.72 15.39
CA GLY A 7 -9.52 -2.92 15.61
C GLY A 7 -8.36 -3.87 15.81
N TYR A 8 -7.43 -3.89 14.87
CA TYR A 8 -6.18 -4.62 15.04
C TYR A 8 -5.23 -3.66 15.77
N ASP A 9 -4.73 -4.08 16.93
CA ASP A 9 -3.68 -3.39 17.63
C ASP A 9 -2.36 -3.61 16.85
N LEU A 10 -1.94 -2.59 16.11
CA LEU A 10 -0.75 -2.62 15.25
C LEU A 10 0.52 -2.24 16.02
N ALA A 11 0.43 -1.93 17.32
CA ALA A 11 1.56 -1.46 18.12
C ALA A 11 2.61 -2.53 18.43
N GLY A 12 2.35 -3.81 18.12
CA GLY A 12 3.23 -4.93 18.43
C GLY A 12 3.82 -5.69 17.24
N LEU A 13 3.63 -5.23 16.01
CA LEU A 13 4.16 -5.92 14.82
C LEU A 13 5.53 -5.31 14.45
N GLU A 14 6.59 -5.98 14.88
CA GLU A 14 7.97 -5.64 14.49
C GLU A 14 8.19 -5.87 12.99
N LEU A 15 8.92 -4.96 12.35
CA LEU A 15 9.31 -5.07 10.94
C LEU A 15 10.36 -6.18 10.79
N TYR A 16 10.27 -6.92 9.69
CA TYR A 16 11.20 -8.00 9.38
C TYR A 16 12.59 -7.44 9.05
N ASP A 17 13.59 -7.87 9.82
CA ASP A 17 15.00 -7.55 9.58
C ASP A 17 15.51 -8.45 8.44
N GLY A 18 15.69 -7.83 7.27
CA GLY A 18 15.96 -8.52 6.02
C GLY A 18 17.39 -9.03 5.96
N ASP A 19 17.64 -10.25 6.45
CA ASP A 19 18.88 -10.99 6.14
C ASP A 19 18.88 -12.46 6.58
N LYS A 20 17.77 -13.20 6.41
CA LYS A 20 17.80 -14.66 6.55
C LYS A 20 17.03 -15.36 5.43
N GLU A 21 17.77 -15.77 4.40
CA GLU A 21 17.33 -16.79 3.47
C GLU A 21 17.18 -18.13 4.23
N SER A 22 16.00 -18.40 4.80
CA SER A 22 15.76 -19.63 5.55
C SER A 22 15.57 -20.81 4.59
N LYS A 23 16.65 -21.55 4.30
CA LYS A 23 16.55 -22.86 3.64
C LYS A 23 16.04 -23.92 4.63
N GLY A 24 14.72 -23.96 4.82
CA GLY A 24 14.03 -25.06 5.50
C GLY A 24 13.72 -26.20 4.52
N LYS A 25 14.15 -27.42 4.83
CA LYS A 25 13.78 -28.64 4.06
C LYS A 25 12.24 -28.78 4.06
N GLY A 26 11.61 -28.58 2.90
CA GLY A 26 10.15 -28.59 2.70
C GLY A 26 9.47 -27.22 2.78
N GLY A 27 10.21 -26.12 2.93
CA GLY A 27 9.68 -24.76 3.06
C GLY A 27 9.14 -24.19 1.74
N LYS A 28 7.86 -23.81 1.74
CA LYS A 28 7.23 -23.05 0.65
C LYS A 28 8.05 -21.76 0.44
N ARG A 29 8.56 -21.56 -0.78
CA ARG A 29 9.31 -20.34 -1.12
C ARG A 29 8.41 -19.12 -0.90
N MET A 30 8.83 -18.19 -0.04
CA MET A 30 8.17 -16.91 0.14
C MET A 30 8.35 -16.10 -1.14
N ILE A 31 7.25 -15.68 -1.76
CA ILE A 31 7.25 -14.92 -3.02
C ILE A 31 6.96 -13.46 -2.67
N GLY A 32 7.81 -12.55 -3.14
CA GLY A 32 7.69 -11.11 -2.89
C GLY A 32 8.91 -10.54 -2.19
N LYS A 33 8.76 -9.30 -1.72
CA LYS A 33 9.76 -8.52 -0.98
C LYS A 33 9.06 -7.77 0.16
N THR A 34 9.84 -7.33 1.14
CA THR A 34 9.33 -6.55 2.29
C THR A 34 9.41 -5.04 2.07
N ILE A 35 10.13 -4.57 1.04
CA ILE A 35 10.22 -3.15 0.69
C ILE A 35 9.87 -2.98 -0.79
N TRP A 36 8.96 -2.04 -1.06
CA TRP A 36 8.55 -1.64 -2.40
C TRP A 36 8.49 -0.12 -2.51
N LEU A 37 8.78 0.40 -3.71
CA LEU A 37 8.89 1.81 -4.03
C LEU A 37 8.00 2.13 -5.24
N ILE A 38 7.17 3.16 -5.09
CA ILE A 38 6.26 3.68 -6.11
C ILE A 38 6.61 5.16 -6.31
N PRO A 39 7.37 5.52 -7.37
CA PRO A 39 7.80 6.91 -7.57
C PRO A 39 6.70 7.87 -8.05
N ASP A 40 5.64 7.38 -8.68
CA ASP A 40 4.55 8.21 -9.23
C ASP A 40 3.25 8.03 -8.43
N GLY A 41 2.97 8.97 -7.54
CA GLY A 41 1.73 9.12 -6.80
C GLY A 41 1.13 10.52 -6.97
N TYR A 42 -0.18 10.59 -7.16
CA TYR A 42 -0.94 11.82 -7.32
C TYR A 42 -2.42 11.49 -7.23
N LEU A 43 -3.04 11.80 -6.10
CA LEU A 43 -4.46 11.54 -5.89
C LEU A 43 -5.28 12.67 -6.53
N PRO A 44 -6.07 12.42 -7.60
CA PRO A 44 -6.74 13.51 -8.30
C PRO A 44 -7.77 14.23 -7.43
N ALA A 45 -7.75 15.56 -7.44
CA ALA A 45 -8.67 16.40 -6.63
C ALA A 45 -10.10 16.46 -7.16
N ARG A 46 -10.33 16.01 -8.39
CA ARG A 46 -11.62 16.07 -9.07
C ARG A 46 -12.04 14.68 -9.51
N SER A 47 -13.34 14.45 -9.46
CA SER A 47 -14.00 13.26 -10.00
C SER A 47 -15.24 13.70 -10.75
N THR A 48 -15.59 12.99 -11.82
CA THR A 48 -16.83 13.20 -12.57
C THR A 48 -17.57 11.87 -12.72
N GLY A 49 -18.90 11.93 -12.79
CA GLY A 49 -19.74 10.74 -12.83
C GLY A 49 -19.82 10.00 -11.49
N GLU A 50 -20.18 8.71 -11.54
CA GLU A 50 -20.42 7.87 -10.35
C GLU A 50 -19.13 7.35 -9.70
N GLN A 51 -18.04 7.29 -10.46
CA GLN A 51 -16.77 6.74 -10.01
C GLN A 51 -15.85 7.84 -9.50
N ILE A 52 -15.37 7.68 -8.28
CA ILE A 52 -14.41 8.60 -7.65
C ILE A 52 -13.01 8.29 -8.15
N SER A 53 -12.28 9.31 -8.60
CA SER A 53 -10.84 9.24 -8.88
C SER A 53 -10.10 8.70 -7.67
N HIS A 54 -9.25 7.71 -7.87
CA HIS A 54 -8.53 7.11 -6.76
C HIS A 54 -7.25 6.43 -7.20
N GLU A 55 -6.36 6.27 -6.23
CA GLU A 55 -5.20 5.40 -6.33
C GLU A 55 -5.37 4.20 -5.41
N ALA A 56 -4.80 3.08 -5.82
CA ALA A 56 -4.71 1.88 -5.00
C ALA A 56 -3.29 1.33 -4.98
N VAL A 57 -2.80 1.08 -3.77
CA VAL A 57 -1.64 0.20 -3.54
C VAL A 57 -2.20 -1.21 -3.35
N CYS A 58 -2.12 -2.01 -4.40
CA CYS A 58 -2.61 -3.38 -4.43
C CYS A 58 -1.53 -4.32 -3.89
N VAL A 59 -1.80 -4.93 -2.74
CA VAL A 59 -0.89 -5.86 -2.05
C VAL A 59 -1.40 -7.28 -2.20
N LEU A 60 -0.56 -8.19 -2.69
CA LEU A 60 -0.81 -9.63 -2.70
C LEU A 60 0.12 -10.32 -1.70
N ASN A 61 -0.49 -11.00 -0.72
CA ASN A 61 0.20 -11.83 0.25
C ASN A 61 -0.05 -13.31 -0.06
N LEU A 62 0.98 -14.02 -0.53
CA LEU A 62 0.93 -15.47 -0.81
C LEU A 62 1.38 -16.33 0.38
N GLY A 63 1.86 -15.68 1.44
CA GLY A 63 2.32 -16.30 2.68
C GLY A 63 1.17 -16.82 3.54
N GLU A 64 1.54 -17.54 4.59
CA GLU A 64 0.60 -18.11 5.58
C GLU A 64 0.43 -17.20 6.82
N GLU A 65 1.16 -16.09 6.88
CA GLU A 65 1.11 -15.09 7.95
C GLU A 65 0.47 -13.79 7.45
N ASP A 66 -0.22 -13.08 8.34
CA ASP A 66 -0.78 -11.76 8.03
C ASP A 66 0.35 -10.73 7.86
N ALA A 67 0.24 -9.89 6.84
CA ALA A 67 1.21 -8.85 6.55
C ALA A 67 0.77 -7.52 7.18
N ALA A 68 1.57 -7.00 8.11
CA ALA A 68 1.50 -5.60 8.52
C ALA A 68 2.08 -4.75 7.37
N ILE A 69 1.43 -3.64 7.02
CA ILE A 69 1.88 -2.75 5.96
C ILE A 69 2.06 -1.34 6.51
N ARG A 70 3.24 -0.77 6.31
CA ARG A 70 3.53 0.64 6.54
C ARG A 70 3.67 1.35 5.19
N LEU A 71 3.04 2.51 5.08
CA LEU A 71 3.20 3.38 3.92
C LEU A 71 3.85 4.69 4.37
N THR A 72 4.88 5.11 3.66
CA THR A 72 5.53 6.40 3.86
C THR A 72 5.42 7.20 2.57
N PHE A 73 4.86 8.41 2.67
CA PHE A 73 4.66 9.31 1.54
C PHE A 73 5.75 10.37 1.54
N TYR A 74 6.49 10.47 0.44
CA TYR A 74 7.54 11.46 0.22
C TYR A 74 7.02 12.54 -0.73
N PHE A 75 7.37 13.80 -0.44
CA PHE A 75 6.87 14.96 -1.17
C PHE A 75 8.04 15.78 -1.72
N GLU A 76 7.75 16.63 -2.70
CA GLU A 76 8.76 17.50 -3.32
C GLU A 76 9.19 18.67 -2.40
N ASP A 77 8.35 19.06 -1.44
CA ASP A 77 8.43 20.35 -0.74
C ASP A 77 8.38 20.26 0.80
N ARG A 78 8.26 19.05 1.38
CA ARG A 78 8.10 18.86 2.83
C ARG A 78 8.59 17.49 3.29
N GLU A 79 8.72 17.34 4.61
CA GLU A 79 9.07 16.07 5.25
C GLU A 79 8.06 14.94 4.95
N PRO A 80 8.50 13.68 4.89
CA PRO A 80 7.62 12.55 4.63
C PRO A 80 6.53 12.37 5.70
N MET A 81 5.38 11.84 5.29
CA MET A 81 4.35 11.35 6.20
C MET A 81 4.47 9.83 6.35
N ASP A 82 4.86 9.35 7.53
CA ASP A 82 5.35 7.96 7.74
C ASP A 82 4.48 7.13 8.71
N ARG A 83 3.32 7.66 9.09
CA ARG A 83 2.38 7.10 10.08
C ARG A 83 1.18 6.40 9.45
N PHE A 84 1.23 6.11 8.16
CA PHE A 84 0.16 5.36 7.51
C PHE A 84 0.34 3.86 7.71
N ARG A 85 -0.75 3.19 8.04
CA ARG A 85 -0.78 1.76 8.36
C ARG A 85 -1.93 1.06 7.63
N SER A 86 -1.67 -0.18 7.21
CA SER A 86 -2.66 -1.07 6.64
C SER A 86 -2.27 -2.53 6.93
N PHE A 87 -3.03 -3.48 6.38
CA PHE A 87 -2.72 -4.90 6.52
C PHE A 87 -3.11 -5.68 5.26
N CYS A 88 -2.51 -6.85 5.04
CA CYS A 88 -2.98 -7.82 4.05
C CYS A 88 -2.96 -9.22 4.67
N GLY A 89 -4.15 -9.82 4.83
CA GLY A 89 -4.25 -11.13 5.48
C GLY A 89 -3.49 -12.23 4.72
N ALA A 90 -3.16 -13.32 5.42
CA ALA A 90 -2.52 -14.50 4.85
C ALA A 90 -3.33 -15.05 3.66
N ARG A 91 -2.66 -15.34 2.55
CA ARG A 91 -3.28 -15.84 1.31
C ARG A 91 -4.41 -14.94 0.82
N ARG A 92 -4.22 -13.61 0.86
CA ARG A 92 -5.21 -12.61 0.39
C ARG A 92 -4.56 -11.54 -0.48
N THR A 93 -5.43 -10.79 -1.15
CA THR A 93 -5.10 -9.49 -1.72
C THR A 93 -5.81 -8.40 -0.92
N HIS A 94 -5.20 -7.21 -0.84
CA HIS A 94 -5.83 -6.01 -0.32
C HIS A 94 -5.50 -4.82 -1.21
N HIS A 95 -6.53 -4.17 -1.75
CA HIS A 95 -6.41 -2.97 -2.55
C HIS A 95 -6.53 -1.77 -1.61
N ILE A 96 -5.40 -1.28 -1.12
CA ILE A 96 -5.33 -0.17 -0.17
C ILE A 96 -5.70 1.11 -0.92
N ARG A 97 -6.92 1.58 -0.70
CA ARG A 97 -7.49 2.80 -1.31
C ARG A 97 -6.89 4.03 -0.67
N LEU A 98 -6.05 4.76 -1.40
CA LEU A 98 -5.35 5.93 -0.86
C LEU A 98 -6.31 7.08 -0.54
N ASP A 99 -7.42 7.19 -1.26
CA ASP A 99 -8.51 8.15 -0.98
C ASP A 99 -9.28 7.86 0.32
N ARG A 100 -9.09 6.68 0.92
CA ARG A 100 -9.75 6.26 2.16
C ARG A 100 -8.76 6.01 3.29
N LEU A 101 -7.47 6.15 3.01
CA LEU A 101 -6.40 5.88 3.95
C LEU A 101 -6.13 7.13 4.78
N THR A 102 -6.06 6.95 6.10
CA THR A 102 -5.63 7.97 7.04
C THR A 102 -4.44 7.44 7.84
N ASP A 103 -3.61 8.34 8.33
CA ASP A 103 -2.56 7.99 9.30
C ASP A 103 -3.18 7.71 10.68
N ASP A 104 -2.32 7.35 11.64
CA ASP A 104 -2.71 7.04 13.03
C ASP A 104 -3.35 8.23 13.77
N GLU A 105 -3.18 9.46 13.26
CA GLU A 105 -3.76 10.69 13.81
C GLU A 105 -5.05 11.11 13.06
N GLY A 106 -5.42 10.38 12.00
CA GLY A 106 -6.61 10.64 11.19
C GLY A 106 -6.38 11.60 10.00
N ASN A 107 -5.13 11.98 9.70
CA ASN A 107 -4.83 12.81 8.55
C ASN A 107 -4.91 11.98 7.26
N PRO A 108 -5.60 12.46 6.20
CA PRO A 108 -5.70 11.75 4.94
C PRO A 108 -4.41 11.87 4.10
N VAL A 109 -4.28 11.00 3.09
CA VAL A 109 -3.29 11.19 2.02
C VAL A 109 -3.58 12.52 1.30
N PRO A 110 -2.57 13.40 1.08
CA PRO A 110 -2.78 14.67 0.40
C PRO A 110 -3.33 14.51 -1.02
N VAL A 111 -4.32 15.32 -1.36
CA VAL A 111 -5.02 15.32 -2.65
C VAL A 111 -4.48 16.43 -3.54
N GLY A 112 -4.29 16.15 -4.83
CA GLY A 112 -3.83 17.14 -5.82
C GLY A 112 -2.38 17.56 -5.66
N VAL A 113 -1.56 16.73 -5.00
CA VAL A 113 -0.13 16.96 -4.75
C VAL A 113 0.65 15.74 -5.24
N PRO A 114 1.78 15.92 -5.96
CA PRO A 114 2.64 14.80 -6.33
C PRO A 114 3.36 14.23 -5.10
N TYR A 115 3.47 12.90 -5.04
CA TYR A 115 4.19 12.19 -3.99
C TYR A 115 4.77 10.88 -4.50
N ALA A 116 5.74 10.34 -3.78
CA ALA A 116 6.20 8.95 -3.93
C ALA A 116 5.80 8.14 -2.68
N ILE A 117 5.72 6.81 -2.82
CA ILE A 117 5.32 5.90 -1.74
C ILE A 117 6.40 4.85 -1.54
N GLN A 118 6.87 4.71 -0.30
CA GLN A 118 7.53 3.51 0.17
C GLN A 118 6.50 2.63 0.88
N VAL A 119 6.47 1.34 0.52
CA VAL A 119 5.62 0.33 1.15
C VAL A 119 6.53 -0.68 1.82
N GLU A 120 6.43 -0.76 3.15
CA GLU A 120 7.15 -1.73 3.97
C GLU A 120 6.17 -2.79 4.49
N SER A 121 6.62 -4.04 4.54
CA SER A 121 5.83 -5.17 5.00
C SER A 121 6.57 -6.05 5.99
N SER A 122 5.85 -6.58 6.99
CA SER A 122 6.39 -7.55 7.95
C SER A 122 6.68 -8.93 7.34
N VAL A 123 6.14 -9.25 6.16
CA VAL A 123 6.42 -10.49 5.42
C VAL A 123 6.55 -10.19 3.92
N PRO A 124 7.19 -11.05 3.12
CA PRO A 124 7.28 -10.86 1.67
C PRO A 124 5.89 -10.80 1.01
N VAL A 125 5.63 -9.69 0.32
CA VAL A 125 4.41 -9.43 -0.45
C VAL A 125 4.77 -8.98 -1.85
N VAL A 126 3.80 -8.96 -2.76
CA VAL A 126 3.92 -8.35 -4.10
C VAL A 126 3.06 -7.08 -4.12
N VAL A 127 3.60 -6.00 -4.68
CA VAL A 127 2.93 -4.69 -4.73
C VAL A 127 2.77 -4.21 -6.17
N GLN A 128 1.56 -3.80 -6.51
CA GLN A 128 1.20 -3.12 -7.76
C GLN A 128 0.51 -1.80 -7.41
N HIS A 129 0.78 -0.76 -8.18
CA HIS A 129 0.13 0.54 -8.05
C HIS A 129 -0.79 0.79 -9.24
N SER A 130 -1.97 1.35 -8.99
CA SER A 130 -2.89 1.78 -10.02
C SER A 130 -3.55 3.10 -9.67
N ARG A 131 -3.90 3.87 -10.72
CA ARG A 131 -4.70 5.08 -10.61
C ARG A 131 -5.86 4.99 -11.60
N LEU A 132 -7.05 5.32 -11.11
CA LEU A 132 -8.20 5.70 -11.91
C LEU A 132 -8.36 7.22 -11.80
N ASP A 133 -8.28 7.91 -12.93
CA ASP A 133 -8.59 9.32 -13.04
C ASP A 133 -9.92 9.51 -13.78
N THR A 134 -10.90 10.04 -13.07
CA THR A 134 -12.24 10.37 -13.58
C THR A 134 -12.46 11.88 -13.64
N SER A 135 -11.41 12.70 -13.63
CA SER A 135 -11.52 14.17 -13.62
C SER A 135 -12.14 14.78 -14.89
N GLN A 136 -12.32 13.98 -15.94
CA GLN A 136 -12.99 14.33 -17.19
C GLN A 136 -13.80 13.13 -17.72
N GLU A 137 -14.65 13.36 -18.74
CA GLU A 137 -15.51 12.31 -19.33
C GLU A 137 -14.71 11.12 -19.88
N ALA A 138 -13.57 11.40 -20.52
CA ALA A 138 -12.64 10.37 -20.96
C ALA A 138 -11.84 9.83 -19.76
N LEU A 139 -12.25 8.65 -19.27
CA LEU A 139 -11.58 7.96 -18.17
C LEU A 139 -10.14 7.59 -18.54
N ALA A 140 -9.21 7.83 -17.60
CA ALA A 140 -7.84 7.36 -17.72
C ALA A 140 -7.51 6.37 -16.60
N LEU A 141 -6.83 5.30 -16.99
CA LEU A 141 -6.34 4.25 -16.11
C LEU A 141 -4.87 4.04 -16.40
N PHE A 142 -4.06 3.91 -15.35
CA PHE A 142 -2.73 3.34 -15.49
C PHE A 142 -2.41 2.42 -14.33
N THR A 143 -1.43 1.55 -14.54
CA THR A 143 -0.87 0.70 -13.51
C THR A 143 0.58 0.36 -13.82
N THR A 144 1.36 0.11 -12.77
CA THR A 144 2.70 -0.47 -12.87
C THR A 144 2.97 -1.37 -11.68
N MET A 145 3.86 -2.35 -11.85
CA MET A 145 4.44 -3.05 -10.71
C MET A 145 5.31 -2.06 -9.92
N ALA A 146 5.23 -2.11 -8.59
CA ALA A 146 6.14 -1.33 -7.76
C ALA A 146 7.57 -1.86 -7.93
N TYR A 147 8.56 -0.98 -7.80
CA TYR A 147 9.95 -1.39 -7.78
C TYR A 147 10.29 -1.98 -6.40
N SER A 148 11.12 -3.01 -6.33
CA SER A 148 11.71 -3.45 -5.07
C SER A 148 13.23 -3.47 -5.24
N PRO A 149 14.00 -2.86 -4.31
CA PRO A 149 15.45 -3.01 -4.31
C PRO A 149 15.81 -4.48 -4.04
N GLU A 150 16.99 -4.90 -4.51
CA GLU A 150 17.48 -6.28 -4.36
C GLU A 150 17.53 -6.75 -2.91
#